data_AF-A0A140PWA9-F1
#
_entry.id   AF-A0A140PWA9-F1
#
_cell.length_a   1.000
_cell.length_b   1.000
_cell.length_c   1.000
_cell.angle_alpha   90.00
_cell.angle_beta   90.00
_cell.angle_gamma   90.00
#
_symmetry.space_group_name_H-M   'P 1'
#
loop_
_entity.id
_entity.type
_entity.pdbx_description
1 polymer ?
#
loop_
_entity_poly.entity_id
_entity_poly.type
_entity_poly.pdbx_seq_one_letter_code
_entity_poly.pdbx_strand_id
1 'polypeptide(L)'
;MYVPNATFIKVYKIAGMVTLIVDSGTAFFNKANTPIFNIPEKYRPNETLYFSASYRNNTKSNTFFLYANGNLIKSEADDNLGAYYFTISYPAKN
;
A
#
# COMPACT_ATOMS: atom_id res chain seq x y z
N MET A 1 -9.54 6.74 2.34
CA MET A 1 -10.37 5.51 2.47
C MET A 1 -10.20 4.98 3.87
N TYR A 2 -11.21 4.31 4.44
CA TYR A 2 -11.09 3.74 5.78
C TYR A 2 -10.42 2.36 5.70
N VAL A 3 -9.36 2.17 6.49
CA VAL A 3 -8.71 0.87 6.72
C VAL A 3 -8.47 0.76 8.23
N PRO A 4 -8.96 -0.31 8.89
CA PRO A 4 -8.78 -0.48 10.32
C PRO A 4 -7.31 -0.41 10.73
N ASN A 5 -7.03 0.28 11.84
CA ASN A 5 -5.70 0.46 12.43
C ASN A 5 -4.69 1.26 11.58
N ALA A 6 -5.11 1.81 10.44
CA ALA A 6 -4.28 2.72 9.67
C ALA A 6 -4.41 4.14 10.23
N THR A 7 -3.29 4.83 10.40
CA THR A 7 -3.29 6.24 10.78
C THR A 7 -3.93 7.08 9.67
N PHE A 8 -3.52 6.83 8.42
CA PHE A 8 -3.96 7.62 7.29
C PHE A 8 -3.76 6.88 5.97
N ILE A 9 -4.83 6.76 5.17
CA ILE A 9 -4.73 6.27 3.78
C ILE A 9 -5.56 7.17 2.87
N LYS A 10 -4.88 7.83 1.93
CA LYS A 10 -5.50 8.72 0.97
C LYS A 10 -5.13 8.31 -0.45
N VAL A 11 -6.15 8.32 -1.30
CA VAL A 11 -6.02 8.02 -2.72
C VAL A 11 -6.77 9.11 -3.50
N TYR A 12 -6.14 9.65 -4.53
CA TYR A 12 -6.75 10.61 -5.44
C TYR A 12 -6.27 10.35 -6.87
N LYS A 13 -7.13 10.65 -7.84
CA LYS A 13 -6.87 10.49 -9.28
C LYS A 13 -6.95 11.85 -9.95
N ILE A 14 -5.93 12.22 -10.71
CA ILE A 14 -5.86 13.44 -11.51
C ILE A 14 -5.40 13.03 -12.91
N ALA A 15 -6.22 13.36 -13.93
CA ALA A 15 -5.89 13.12 -15.34
C ALA A 15 -5.38 11.69 -15.66
N GLY A 16 -5.96 10.67 -15.03
CA GLY A 16 -5.57 9.26 -15.25
C GLY A 16 -4.46 8.75 -14.32
N MET A 17 -3.74 9.62 -13.62
CA MET A 17 -2.73 9.24 -12.63
C MET A 17 -3.33 9.18 -11.23
N VAL A 18 -3.00 8.12 -10.49
CA VAL A 18 -3.39 7.92 -9.09
C VAL A 18 -2.19 8.17 -8.21
N THR A 19 -2.39 8.89 -7.11
CA THR A 19 -1.43 8.94 -6.00
C THR A 19 -2.05 8.27 -4.78
N LEU A 20 -1.34 7.30 -4.22
CA LEU A 20 -1.69 6.61 -2.98
C LEU A 20 -0.68 7.03 -1.90
N ILE A 21 -1.18 7.60 -0.81
CA ILE A 21 -0.41 7.98 0.37
C ILE A 21 -0.85 7.08 1.52
N VAL A 22 0.11 6.44 2.19
CA VAL A 22 -0.12 5.52 3.29
C VAL A 22 0.75 5.90 4.48
N ASP A 23 0.11 6.14 5.63
CA ASP A 23 0.67 5.95 6.98
C ASP A 23 -0.09 4.75 7.58
N SER A 24 0.57 3.60 7.63
CA SER A 24 -0.10 2.33 7.91
C SER A 24 -0.53 2.15 9.36
N GLY A 25 -0.08 2.99 10.31
CA GLY A 25 -0.23 2.70 11.74
C GLY A 25 0.20 1.26 12.04
N THR A 26 -0.68 0.48 12.67
CA THR A 26 -0.48 -0.96 12.90
C THR A 26 -1.27 -1.85 11.92
N ALA A 27 -1.92 -1.29 10.91
CA ALA A 27 -2.77 -2.04 9.97
C ALA A 27 -2.05 -3.14 9.18
N PHE A 28 -0.73 -3.04 9.06
CA PHE A 28 0.10 -3.94 8.26
C PHE A 28 0.78 -5.01 9.12
N PHE A 29 0.75 -4.85 10.45
CA PHE A 29 1.37 -5.76 11.40
C PHE A 29 0.87 -7.19 11.22
N ASN A 30 1.81 -8.15 11.16
CA ASN A 30 1.56 -9.58 10.97
C ASN A 30 0.76 -9.93 9.70
N LYS A 31 0.76 -9.07 8.68
CA LYS A 31 0.17 -9.39 7.37
C LYS A 31 1.27 -9.68 6.37
N ALA A 32 1.51 -10.95 6.06
CA ALA A 32 2.41 -11.35 4.98
C ALA A 32 1.63 -12.17 3.95
N ASN A 33 1.88 -11.92 2.67
CA ASN A 33 1.30 -12.71 1.57
C ASN A 33 -0.24 -12.77 1.59
N THR A 34 -0.89 -11.78 2.19
CA THR A 34 -2.34 -11.64 2.27
C THR A 34 -2.76 -10.21 1.93
N PRO A 35 -3.92 -10.00 1.26
CA PRO A 35 -4.45 -8.66 1.02
C PRO A 35 -4.59 -7.84 2.30
N ILE A 36 -3.87 -6.72 2.36
CA ILE A 36 -3.94 -5.79 3.49
C ILE A 36 -5.19 -4.92 3.37
N PHE A 37 -5.42 -4.37 2.17
CA PHE A 37 -6.64 -3.69 1.75
C PHE A 37 -6.79 -3.77 0.22
N ASN A 38 -7.99 -3.44 -0.28
CA ASN A 38 -8.29 -3.36 -1.71
C ASN A 38 -8.53 -1.90 -2.14
N ILE A 39 -7.87 -1.48 -3.21
CA ILE A 39 -8.08 -0.17 -3.84
C ILE A 39 -9.42 -0.15 -4.59
N PRO A 40 -10.27 0.86 -4.37
CA PRO A 40 -11.53 1.00 -5.10
C PRO A 40 -11.32 1.05 -6.61
N GLU A 41 -12.24 0.47 -7.38
CA GLU A 41 -12.09 0.19 -8.81
C GLU A 41 -11.58 1.39 -9.63
N LYS A 42 -12.15 2.59 -9.44
CA LYS A 42 -11.76 3.81 -10.15
C LYS A 42 -10.30 4.27 -9.93
N TYR A 43 -9.60 3.69 -8.95
CA TYR A 43 -8.23 4.01 -8.57
C TYR A 43 -7.26 2.84 -8.78
N ARG A 44 -7.70 1.69 -9.28
CA ARG A 44 -6.82 0.51 -9.43
C ARG A 44 -5.74 0.78 -10.48
N PRO A 45 -4.52 0.24 -10.33
CA PRO A 45 -3.49 0.40 -11.34
C PRO A 45 -3.82 -0.42 -12.59
N ASN A 46 -3.29 0.01 -13.74
CA ASN A 46 -3.45 -0.72 -15.00
C ASN A 46 -2.69 -2.06 -15.01
N GLU A 47 -1.59 -2.15 -14.25
CA GLU A 47 -0.73 -3.32 -14.12
C GLU A 47 -0.30 -3.53 -12.66
N THR A 48 0.29 -4.68 -12.36
CA THR A 48 0.84 -4.93 -11.02
C THR A 48 2.09 -4.08 -10.80
N LEU A 49 2.13 -3.36 -9.68
CA LEU A 49 3.27 -2.55 -9.28
C LEU A 49 4.06 -3.24 -8.19
N TYR A 50 5.38 -3.06 -8.25
CA TYR A 50 6.35 -3.57 -7.29
C TYR A 50 7.12 -2.38 -6.73
N PHE A 51 7.16 -2.24 -5.41
CA PHE A 51 7.91 -1.17 -4.76
C PHE A 51 8.35 -1.61 -3.37
N SER A 52 9.37 -0.96 -2.83
CA SER A 52 9.81 -1.18 -1.45
C SER A 52 9.46 0.02 -0.57
N ALA A 53 9.17 -0.24 0.69
CA ALA A 53 9.04 0.82 1.70
C ALA A 53 9.77 0.40 2.97
N SER A 54 10.47 1.36 3.59
CA SER A 54 11.12 1.17 4.88
C SER A 54 10.10 1.23 6.02
N TYR A 55 10.40 0.55 7.12
CA TYR A 55 9.65 0.79 8.35
C TYR A 55 9.83 2.25 8.79
N ARG A 56 8.83 2.79 9.45
CA ARG A 56 8.87 4.16 9.99
C ARG A 56 9.95 4.33 11.07
N ASN A 57 10.33 3.25 11.76
CA ASN A 57 11.14 3.30 12.98
C ASN A 57 12.44 2.48 12.92
N ASN A 58 12.83 1.93 11.77
CA ASN A 58 14.13 1.27 11.59
C ASN A 58 14.61 1.37 10.12
N THR A 59 15.79 0.80 9.84
CA THR A 59 16.42 0.81 8.50
C THR A 59 16.02 -0.36 7.60
N LYS A 60 15.16 -1.27 8.07
CA LYS A 60 14.68 -2.40 7.29
C LYS A 60 13.60 -1.94 6.32
N SER A 61 13.36 -2.74 5.29
CA SER A 61 12.34 -2.48 4.29
C SER A 61 11.62 -3.77 3.92
N ASN A 62 10.45 -3.62 3.31
CA ASN A 62 9.65 -4.74 2.79
C ASN A 62 9.25 -4.43 1.35
N THR A 63 9.01 -5.49 0.57
CA THR A 63 8.53 -5.38 -0.80
C THR A 63 7.01 -5.47 -0.79
N PHE A 64 6.40 -4.54 -1.52
CA PHE A 64 4.97 -4.41 -1.68
C PHE A 64 4.57 -4.70 -3.12
N PHE A 65 3.41 -5.34 -3.25
CA PHE A 65 2.78 -5.69 -4.50
C PHE A 65 1.41 -5.02 -4.51
N LEU A 66 1.21 -4.06 -5.41
CA LEU A 66 -0.13 -3.53 -5.69
C LEU A 66 -0.62 -4.15 -6.99
N TYR A 67 -1.45 -5.18 -6.88
CA TYR A 67 -1.98 -5.91 -8.02
C TYR A 67 -2.99 -5.06 -8.81
N ALA A 68 -3.14 -5.34 -10.10
CA ALA A 68 -4.13 -4.70 -10.98
C ALA A 68 -5.60 -4.87 -10.50
N ASN A 69 -5.88 -5.88 -9.67
CA ASN A 69 -7.19 -6.05 -9.02
C ASN A 69 -7.39 -5.16 -7.78
N GLY A 70 -6.40 -4.33 -7.43
CA GLY A 70 -6.41 -3.39 -6.32
C GLY A 70 -5.88 -3.94 -5.00
N ASN A 71 -5.52 -5.22 -4.90
CA ASN A 71 -4.98 -5.77 -3.65
C ASN A 71 -3.57 -5.23 -3.40
N LEU A 72 -3.36 -4.64 -2.21
CA LEU A 72 -2.02 -4.37 -1.70
C LEU A 72 -1.58 -5.52 -0.79
N ILE A 73 -0.43 -6.13 -1.10
CA ILE A 73 0.20 -7.22 -0.34
C ILE A 73 1.64 -6.82 -0.03
N LYS A 74 2.20 -7.32 1.09
CA LYS A 74 3.64 -7.30 1.36
C LYS A 74 4.20 -8.71 1.42
N SER A 75 5.43 -8.91 0.96
CA SER A 75 6.05 -10.25 0.86
C SER A 75 6.36 -10.84 2.22
N GLU A 76 6.93 -10.03 3.12
CA GLU A 76 7.50 -10.55 4.36
C GLU A 76 6.63 -10.22 5.58
N ALA A 77 6.67 -11.08 6.59
CA ALA A 77 6.16 -10.77 7.91
C ALA A 77 6.95 -9.60 8.52
N ASP A 78 6.30 -8.85 9.41
CA ASP A 78 7.01 -7.82 10.14
C ASP A 78 7.86 -8.47 11.23
N ASP A 79 9.07 -7.97 11.41
CA ASP A 79 9.92 -8.33 12.55
C ASP A 79 9.81 -7.31 13.70
N ASN A 80 8.89 -6.35 13.56
CA ASN A 80 8.57 -5.28 14.52
C ASN A 80 7.11 -4.80 14.31
N LEU A 81 6.73 -3.63 14.83
CA LEU A 81 5.37 -3.05 14.79
C LEU A 81 4.69 -2.94 13.40
N GLY A 82 5.42 -3.14 12.28
CA GLY A 82 4.82 -3.15 10.94
C GLY A 82 4.28 -1.78 10.50
N ALA A 83 4.87 -0.69 10.97
CA ALA A 83 4.48 0.67 10.59
C ALA A 83 5.28 1.16 9.38
N TYR A 84 4.60 1.56 8.31
CA TYR A 84 5.16 2.02 7.04
C TYR A 84 4.59 3.38 6.67
N TYR A 85 5.43 4.22 6.07
CA TYR A 85 5.02 5.45 5.41
C TYR A 85 5.53 5.47 3.99
N PHE A 86 4.63 5.51 3.01
CA PHE A 86 5.01 5.61 1.60
C PHE A 86 4.00 6.39 0.78
N THR A 87 4.49 6.94 -0.33
CA THR A 87 3.68 7.55 -1.39
C THR A 87 4.10 6.94 -2.71
N ILE A 88 3.14 6.41 -3.46
CA ILE A 88 3.36 5.90 -4.81
C ILE A 88 2.41 6.57 -5.79
N SER A 89 2.85 6.73 -7.04
CA SER A 89 2.01 7.22 -8.13
C SER A 89 2.03 6.26 -9.30
N TYR A 90 0.89 6.07 -9.95
CA TYR A 90 0.74 5.10 -11.04
C TYR A 90 -0.42 5.44 -11.98
N PRO A 91 -0.40 4.98 -13.23
CA PRO A 91 -1.55 5.11 -14.13
C PRO A 91 -2.70 4.23 -13.63
N ALA A 92 -3.89 4.82 -13.52
CA ALA A 92 -5.11 4.08 -13.27
C ALA A 92 -5.42 3.18 -14.46
N LYS A 93 -6.12 2.07 -14.20
CA LYS A 93 -6.83 1.34 -15.24
C LYS A 93 -7.86 2.29 -15.90
N ASN A 94 -7.93 2.23 -17.23
CA ASN A 94 -8.93 2.93 -18.03
C ASN A 94 -10.31 2.32 -17.82
#